data_AF-A0A2T1N4N0-F1
#
_entry.id   AF-A0A2T1N4N0-F1
#
_cell.length_a   1.000
_cell.length_b   1.000
_cell.length_c   1.000
_cell.angle_alpha   90.00
_cell.angle_beta   90.00
_cell.angle_gamma   90.00
#
_symmetry.space_group_name_H-M   'P 1'
#
loop_
_entity.id
_entity.type
_entity.pdbx_description
1 polymer ?
#
loop_
_entity_poly.entity_id
_entity_poly.type
_entity_poly.pdbx_seq_one_letter_code
_entity_poly.pdbx_strand_id
1 'polypeptide(L)'
;MKKTKAILLLLSIGLIFRLAVFFLGYPNPTFTADTQGYLELAQLIQEFSLNNYIGHRTLGYPLLIALAFGNIYVVIAYQFIIGLITSLLWFLTLIKLNFRVSHSFYTSLFLSTLLNVFIFETTILVECITLFFMSLLVYIVAPEGLNTNRFKLNLWLSLVCGALTLIKPFYAFLPFLFFGLYFLNHLKLNLKLLNKSVILIGAIVVYFGWSYVNKVNTGHFVSTTFYGLNTAQNCVRFAEHVPEEFSWIGEPYAHYREKSKVEGRDLAMTIWYAYEENAFNSKNLSFPDLSAELGRYAKVAIASNPKAYVNQVLFYSFKDFWSSSIYWEDSKFTSTTSEYILKRIWYVQRQFIKLFRLLFLLLTPFVVYSFFKKRRITDSIVFYSIIYAAAILQALVTYGNNARFSFPFEFLMLFSVLYVLKEHNSLSYVKSKFKRLQVK
;
A
#
# COMPACT_ATOMS: atom_id res chain seq x y z
N MET A 1 13.79 24.63 18.68
CA MET A 1 12.52 24.10 19.24
C MET A 1 12.81 22.86 20.07
N LYS A 2 12.29 22.76 21.31
CA LYS A 2 12.44 21.56 22.16
C LYS A 2 11.55 20.41 21.62
N LYS A 3 12.01 19.15 21.75
CA LYS A 3 11.31 17.96 21.25
C LYS A 3 9.88 17.84 21.79
N THR A 4 9.69 17.99 23.10
CA THR A 4 8.37 17.91 23.74
C THR A 4 7.39 18.95 23.21
N LYS A 5 7.86 20.19 23.03
CA LYS A 5 7.05 21.27 22.45
C LYS A 5 6.66 20.96 21.00
N ALA A 6 7.58 20.41 20.20
CA ALA A 6 7.30 20.01 18.82
C ALA A 6 6.21 18.92 18.74
N ILE A 7 6.27 17.92 19.63
CA ILE A 7 5.27 16.84 19.69
C ILE A 7 3.89 17.40 20.04
N LEU A 8 3.80 18.22 21.10
CA LEU A 8 2.52 18.82 21.50
C LEU A 8 1.92 19.66 20.38
N LEU A 9 2.72 20.53 19.75
CA LEU A 9 2.26 21.33 18.62
C LEU A 9 1.82 20.47 17.43
N LEU A 10 2.55 19.41 17.11
CA LEU A 10 2.22 18.52 15.99
C LEU A 10 0.86 17.86 16.20
N LEU A 11 0.62 17.33 17.41
CA LEU A 11 -0.63 16.67 17.75
C LEU A 11 -1.79 17.65 17.84
N SER A 12 -1.59 18.82 18.46
CA SER A 12 -2.65 19.85 18.56
C SER A 12 -3.03 20.40 17.18
N ILE A 13 -2.06 20.78 16.35
CA ILE A 13 -2.35 21.28 15.00
C ILE A 13 -2.96 20.18 14.13
N GLY A 14 -2.45 18.95 14.23
CA GLY A 14 -3.00 17.80 13.49
C GLY A 14 -4.44 17.48 13.88
N LEU A 15 -4.81 17.63 15.15
CA LEU A 15 -6.18 17.43 15.62
C LEU A 15 -7.08 18.57 15.14
N ILE A 16 -6.65 19.83 15.32
CA ILE A 16 -7.39 21.01 14.85
C ILE A 16 -7.64 20.93 13.35
N PHE A 17 -6.64 20.53 12.56
CA PHE A 17 -6.78 20.33 11.13
C PHE A 17 -7.86 19.30 10.79
N ARG A 18 -7.83 18.11 11.41
CA ARG A 18 -8.84 17.07 11.19
C ARG A 18 -10.24 17.55 11.52
N LEU A 19 -10.43 18.16 12.70
CA LEU A 19 -11.73 18.66 13.12
C LEU A 19 -12.22 19.80 12.21
N ALA A 20 -11.34 20.73 11.82
CA ALA A 20 -11.69 21.83 10.93
C ALA A 20 -12.09 21.34 9.54
N VAL A 21 -11.30 20.47 8.92
CA VAL A 21 -11.62 19.94 7.58
C VAL A 21 -12.86 19.05 7.65
N PHE A 22 -13.04 18.25 8.70
CA PHE A 22 -14.23 17.42 8.88
C PHE A 22 -15.50 18.27 9.01
N PHE A 23 -15.59 19.15 10.02
CA PHE A 23 -16.82 19.89 10.27
C PHE A 23 -17.12 21.00 9.26
N LEU A 24 -16.09 21.65 8.70
CA LEU A 24 -16.28 22.81 7.83
C LEU A 24 -16.19 22.46 6.34
N GLY A 25 -15.57 21.33 5.99
CA GLY A 25 -15.24 21.00 4.60
C GLY A 25 -15.85 19.71 4.09
N TYR A 26 -15.62 18.60 4.79
CA TYR A 26 -15.93 17.25 4.33
C TYR A 26 -16.37 16.35 5.51
N PRO A 27 -17.61 16.53 6.02
CA PRO A 27 -18.07 15.88 7.25
C PRO A 27 -18.58 14.45 7.04
N ASN A 28 -18.88 14.08 5.80
CA ASN A 28 -19.55 12.81 5.52
C ASN A 28 -18.53 11.70 5.22
N PRO A 29 -18.74 10.48 5.75
CA PRO A 29 -17.94 9.33 5.38
C PRO A 29 -18.04 9.03 3.88
N THR A 30 -16.91 8.59 3.31
CA THR A 30 -16.83 8.14 1.91
C THR A 30 -16.96 6.62 1.87
N PHE A 31 -17.82 6.12 0.99
CA PHE A 31 -18.00 4.69 0.73
C PHE A 31 -17.48 4.38 -0.67
N THR A 32 -16.77 3.25 -0.80
CA THR A 32 -16.23 2.80 -2.09
C THR A 32 -16.80 1.42 -2.43
N ALA A 33 -16.58 0.95 -3.67
CA ALA A 33 -16.97 -0.41 -4.08
C ALA A 33 -16.42 -1.50 -3.13
N ASP A 34 -15.30 -1.22 -2.46
CA ASP A 34 -14.69 -2.14 -1.51
C ASP A 34 -15.33 -2.16 -0.13
N THR A 35 -16.07 -1.10 0.24
CA THR A 35 -16.51 -0.86 1.62
C THR A 35 -17.46 -1.94 2.12
N GLN A 36 -18.38 -2.39 1.27
CA GLN A 36 -19.39 -3.37 1.63
C GLN A 36 -18.77 -4.66 2.19
N GLY A 37 -17.73 -5.20 1.53
CA GLY A 37 -17.07 -6.43 2.00
C GLY A 37 -16.35 -6.27 3.34
N TYR A 38 -16.00 -5.04 3.77
CA TYR A 38 -15.45 -4.82 5.11
C TYR A 38 -16.55 -4.77 6.17
N LEU A 39 -17.70 -4.15 5.85
CA LEU A 39 -18.84 -4.06 6.76
C LEU A 39 -19.45 -5.44 7.01
N GLU A 40 -19.62 -6.25 5.97
CA GLU A 40 -20.13 -7.62 6.06
C GLU A 40 -19.28 -8.47 7.00
N LEU A 41 -17.95 -8.47 6.79
CA LEU A 41 -17.06 -9.23 7.68
C LEU A 41 -17.04 -8.66 9.10
N ALA A 42 -17.20 -7.35 9.28
CA ALA A 42 -17.30 -6.76 10.61
C ALA A 42 -18.56 -7.21 11.36
N GLN A 43 -19.69 -7.31 10.66
CA GLN A 43 -20.94 -7.82 11.21
C GLN A 43 -20.80 -9.30 11.62
N LEU A 44 -20.23 -10.14 10.75
CA LEU A 44 -19.96 -11.55 11.05
C LEU A 44 -19.07 -11.73 12.30
N ILE A 45 -18.07 -10.86 12.47
CA ILE A 45 -17.22 -10.84 13.67
C ILE A 45 -18.05 -10.51 14.93
N GLN A 46 -18.96 -9.53 14.85
CA GLN A 46 -19.82 -9.15 15.98
C GLN A 46 -20.82 -10.25 16.36
N GLU A 47 -21.30 -11.01 15.38
CA GLU A 47 -22.17 -12.17 15.56
C GLU A 47 -21.41 -13.41 16.05
N PHE A 48 -20.07 -13.33 16.19
CA PHE A 48 -19.19 -14.46 16.53
C PHE A 48 -19.36 -15.67 15.60
N SER A 49 -19.69 -15.42 14.33
CA SER A 49 -19.96 -16.46 13.33
C SER A 49 -19.45 -16.05 11.96
N LEU A 50 -18.77 -16.96 11.27
CA LEU A 50 -18.34 -16.75 9.87
C LEU A 50 -19.28 -17.44 8.87
N ASN A 51 -20.49 -17.81 9.28
CA ASN A 51 -21.49 -18.38 8.37
C ASN A 51 -21.75 -17.42 7.21
N ASN A 52 -21.78 -17.94 5.99
CA ASN A 52 -21.94 -17.18 4.73
C ASN A 52 -20.75 -16.24 4.39
N TYR A 53 -19.61 -16.37 5.06
CA TYR A 53 -18.42 -15.60 4.68
C TYR A 53 -17.84 -16.07 3.33
N ILE A 54 -17.81 -15.19 2.35
CA ILE A 54 -17.39 -15.48 0.97
C ILE A 54 -15.91 -15.18 0.66
N GLY A 55 -15.08 -14.95 1.69
CA GLY A 55 -13.62 -14.88 1.49
C GLY A 55 -13.06 -13.54 0.98
N HIS A 56 -13.89 -12.49 0.86
CA HIS A 56 -13.52 -11.23 0.19
C HIS A 56 -12.40 -10.46 0.91
N ARG A 57 -12.52 -10.25 2.22
CA ARG A 57 -11.64 -9.38 3.02
C ARG A 57 -10.97 -10.13 4.15
N THR A 58 -9.88 -9.59 4.66
CA THR A 58 -9.18 -10.18 5.81
C THR A 58 -9.54 -9.46 7.11
N LEU A 59 -9.28 -10.10 8.24
CA LEU A 59 -9.73 -9.65 9.56
C LEU A 59 -9.28 -8.22 9.96
N GLY A 60 -8.15 -7.74 9.45
CA GLY A 60 -7.44 -6.61 10.03
C GLY A 60 -8.26 -5.32 10.15
N TYR A 61 -8.89 -4.86 9.06
CA TYR A 61 -9.73 -3.65 9.08
C TYR A 61 -11.17 -3.89 9.57
N PRO A 62 -11.86 -4.97 9.18
CA PRO A 62 -13.16 -5.34 9.75
C PRO A 62 -13.16 -5.44 11.26
N LEU A 63 -12.05 -5.86 11.89
CA LEU A 63 -11.94 -5.86 13.35
C LEU A 63 -12.05 -4.45 13.96
N LEU A 64 -11.45 -3.43 13.31
CA LEU A 64 -11.58 -2.04 13.75
C LEU A 64 -13.03 -1.55 13.65
N ILE A 65 -13.74 -1.93 12.59
CA ILE A 65 -15.16 -1.62 12.40
C ILE A 65 -16.02 -2.35 13.42
N ALA A 66 -15.71 -3.63 13.69
CA ALA A 66 -16.41 -4.45 14.66
C ALA A 66 -16.32 -3.84 16.07
N LEU A 67 -15.11 -3.38 16.47
CA LEU A 67 -14.87 -2.68 17.74
C LEU A 67 -15.62 -1.34 17.86
N ALA A 68 -15.98 -0.73 16.75
CA ALA A 68 -16.82 0.47 16.72
C ALA A 68 -18.32 0.15 16.76
N PHE A 69 -18.71 -1.12 16.98
CA PHE A 69 -20.10 -1.59 16.99
C PHE A 69 -20.86 -1.21 15.71
N GLY A 70 -20.17 -1.21 14.57
CA GLY A 70 -20.74 -0.83 13.27
C GLY A 70 -21.00 0.68 13.09
N ASN A 71 -20.70 1.53 14.09
CA ASN A 71 -20.88 2.96 13.98
C ASN A 71 -19.74 3.61 13.18
N ILE A 72 -20.07 4.06 11.97
CA ILE A 72 -19.12 4.63 11.01
C ILE A 72 -18.39 5.87 11.55
N TYR A 73 -19.07 6.73 12.33
CA TYR A 73 -18.43 7.91 12.90
C TYR A 73 -17.45 7.57 14.02
N VAL A 74 -17.73 6.50 14.78
CA VAL A 74 -16.78 5.95 15.76
C VAL A 74 -15.55 5.37 15.06
N VAL A 75 -15.74 4.68 13.92
CA VAL A 75 -14.61 4.23 13.07
C VAL A 75 -13.76 5.42 12.62
N ILE A 76 -14.38 6.49 12.13
CA ILE A 76 -13.65 7.71 11.73
C ILE A 76 -12.89 8.33 12.92
N ALA A 77 -13.50 8.39 14.10
CA ALA A 77 -12.82 8.87 15.30
C ALA A 77 -11.57 8.02 15.63
N TYR A 78 -11.65 6.70 15.51
CA TYR A 78 -10.49 5.81 15.64
C TYR A 78 -9.45 6.09 14.55
N GLN A 79 -9.86 6.27 13.30
CA GLN A 79 -8.96 6.59 12.19
C GLN A 79 -8.24 7.94 12.40
N PHE A 80 -8.90 8.95 12.97
CA PHE A 80 -8.25 10.22 13.35
C PHE A 80 -7.19 10.03 14.44
N ILE A 81 -7.48 9.22 15.46
CA ILE A 81 -6.50 8.90 16.52
C ILE A 81 -5.31 8.17 15.91
N ILE A 82 -5.56 7.16 15.06
CA ILE A 82 -4.51 6.42 14.33
C ILE A 82 -3.69 7.37 13.46
N GLY A 83 -4.32 8.32 12.77
CA GLY A 83 -3.66 9.37 11.99
C GLY A 83 -2.73 10.26 12.80
N LEU A 84 -3.16 10.68 14.00
CA LEU A 84 -2.32 11.44 14.93
C LEU A 84 -1.10 10.64 15.40
N ILE A 85 -1.29 9.38 15.80
CA ILE A 85 -0.19 8.49 16.20
C ILE A 85 0.77 8.27 15.02
N THR A 86 0.24 8.12 13.80
CA THR A 86 1.04 8.00 12.58
C THR A 86 1.92 9.23 12.37
N SER A 87 1.38 10.43 12.56
CA SER A 87 2.17 11.67 12.48
C SER A 87 3.30 11.75 13.52
N LEU A 88 3.06 11.23 14.73
CA LEU A 88 4.08 11.10 15.76
C LEU A 88 5.17 10.10 15.34
N LEU A 89 4.79 8.96 14.76
CA LEU A 89 5.75 7.97 14.25
C LEU A 89 6.63 8.56 13.14
N TRP A 90 6.07 9.35 12.23
CA TRP A 90 6.85 10.09 11.23
C TRP A 90 7.88 11.03 11.87
N PHE A 91 7.45 11.83 12.85
CA PHE A 91 8.34 12.73 13.57
C PHE A 91 9.47 11.96 14.26
N LEU A 92 9.14 10.91 15.01
CA LEU A 92 10.12 10.10 15.73
C LEU A 92 11.07 9.34 14.80
N THR A 93 10.58 8.91 13.63
CA THR A 93 11.42 8.28 12.59
C THR A 93 12.44 9.27 12.05
N LEU A 94 12.04 10.50 11.70
CA LEU A 94 12.98 11.52 11.24
C LEU A 94 14.03 11.87 12.33
N ILE A 95 13.62 11.91 13.60
CA ILE A 95 14.57 12.07 14.72
C ILE A 95 15.55 10.90 14.80
N LYS A 96 15.09 9.64 14.66
CA LYS A 96 15.95 8.45 14.62
C LYS A 96 16.91 8.46 13.42
N LEU A 97 16.48 9.01 12.29
CA LEU A 97 17.30 9.27 11.11
C LEU A 97 18.19 10.51 11.28
N ASN A 98 18.36 11.02 12.51
CA ASN A 98 19.21 12.15 12.89
C ASN A 98 18.84 13.50 12.25
N PHE A 99 17.58 13.72 11.84
CA PHE A 99 17.16 15.05 11.37
C PHE A 99 17.02 16.02 12.55
N ARG A 100 17.20 17.32 12.27
CA ARG A 100 16.94 18.37 13.28
C ARG A 100 15.47 18.35 13.70
N VAL A 101 15.19 18.69 14.95
CA VAL A 101 13.82 18.74 15.50
C VAL A 101 12.89 19.61 14.65
N SER A 102 13.35 20.78 14.21
CA SER A 102 12.55 21.67 13.39
C SER A 102 12.18 21.05 12.03
N HIS A 103 13.14 20.48 11.31
CA HIS A 103 12.86 19.81 10.04
C HIS A 103 11.90 18.62 10.23
N SER A 104 12.14 17.82 11.26
CA SER A 104 11.28 16.67 11.59
C SER A 104 9.84 17.11 11.86
N PHE A 105 9.66 18.22 12.59
CA PHE A 105 8.35 18.80 12.88
C PHE A 105 7.66 19.28 11.60
N TYR A 106 8.29 20.15 10.80
CA TYR A 106 7.65 20.71 9.60
C TYR A 106 7.34 19.63 8.56
N THR A 107 8.22 18.65 8.38
CA THR A 107 7.96 17.52 7.47
C THR A 107 6.78 16.67 7.96
N SER A 108 6.73 16.33 9.24
CA SER A 108 5.64 15.50 9.78
C SER A 108 4.32 16.26 9.84
N LEU A 109 4.37 17.56 10.11
CA LEU A 109 3.21 18.44 10.06
C LEU A 109 2.66 18.52 8.64
N PHE A 110 3.52 18.75 7.65
CA PHE A 110 3.13 18.76 6.23
C PHE A 110 2.45 17.45 5.82
N LEU A 111 3.04 16.30 6.16
CA LEU A 111 2.44 15.00 5.87
C LEU A 111 1.09 14.80 6.58
N SER A 112 0.97 15.24 7.85
CA SER A 112 -0.26 15.11 8.66
C SER A 112 -1.40 16.02 8.16
N THR A 113 -1.09 17.07 7.42
CA THR A 113 -2.06 18.00 6.83
C THR A 113 -2.30 17.79 5.34
N LEU A 114 -1.80 16.69 4.77
CA LEU A 114 -2.14 16.31 3.41
C LEU A 114 -3.61 15.89 3.32
N LEU A 115 -4.32 16.45 2.33
CA LEU A 115 -5.74 16.17 2.16
C LEU A 115 -6.01 14.73 1.77
N ASN A 116 -5.13 14.06 1.00
CA ASN A 116 -5.32 12.63 0.72
C ASN A 116 -5.22 11.78 1.99
N VAL A 117 -4.33 12.11 2.93
CA VAL A 117 -4.26 11.43 4.25
C VAL A 117 -5.57 11.61 5.01
N PHE A 118 -6.07 12.84 5.10
CA PHE A 118 -7.36 13.12 5.74
C PHE A 118 -8.53 12.39 5.07
N ILE A 119 -8.60 12.39 3.73
CA ILE A 119 -9.67 11.70 2.99
C ILE A 119 -9.63 10.20 3.24
N PHE A 120 -8.46 9.57 3.31
CA PHE A 120 -8.37 8.15 3.69
C PHE A 120 -8.73 7.88 5.15
N GLU A 121 -8.65 8.87 6.04
CA GLU A 121 -9.13 8.76 7.42
C GLU A 121 -10.66 8.91 7.54
N THR A 122 -11.34 9.50 6.55
CA THR A 122 -12.81 9.59 6.49
C THR A 122 -13.44 8.56 5.53
N THR A 123 -12.61 7.81 4.80
CA THR A 123 -13.04 6.75 3.91
C THR A 123 -13.04 5.41 4.64
N ILE A 124 -14.07 4.58 4.43
CA ILE A 124 -14.16 3.26 5.05
C ILE A 124 -13.39 2.25 4.22
N LEU A 125 -12.07 2.25 4.43
CA LEU A 125 -11.08 1.45 3.74
C LEU A 125 -9.82 1.20 4.60
N VAL A 126 -8.99 0.25 4.16
CA VAL A 126 -7.77 -0.22 4.87
C VAL A 126 -6.61 0.78 4.90
N GLU A 127 -6.63 1.85 4.11
CA GLU A 127 -5.45 2.70 3.87
C GLU A 127 -4.92 3.37 5.13
N CYS A 128 -5.80 3.89 6.00
CA CYS A 128 -5.39 4.55 7.24
C CYS A 128 -4.63 3.59 8.17
N ILE A 129 -5.20 2.42 8.44
CA ILE A 129 -4.58 1.41 9.31
C ILE A 129 -3.30 0.84 8.68
N THR A 130 -3.28 0.68 7.35
CA THR A 130 -2.09 0.24 6.62
C THR A 130 -0.96 1.25 6.73
N LEU A 131 -1.25 2.55 6.54
CA LEU A 131 -0.27 3.62 6.67
C LEU A 131 0.33 3.68 8.07
N PHE A 132 -0.49 3.49 9.10
CA PHE A 132 -0.03 3.40 10.48
C PHE A 132 0.96 2.26 10.70
N PHE A 133 0.60 1.02 10.33
CA PHE A 133 1.48 -0.12 10.52
C PHE A 133 2.74 -0.06 9.65
N MET A 134 2.65 0.49 8.43
CA MET A 134 3.82 0.76 7.59
C MET A 134 4.74 1.81 8.23
N SER A 135 4.18 2.86 8.84
CA SER A 135 4.95 3.88 9.56
C SER A 135 5.61 3.32 10.82
N LEU A 136 4.91 2.45 11.55
CA LEU A 136 5.45 1.71 12.70
C LEU A 136 6.58 0.78 12.27
N LEU A 137 6.41 0.06 11.16
CA LEU A 137 7.43 -0.81 10.59
C LEU A 137 8.71 -0.03 10.28
N VAL A 138 8.59 1.09 9.56
CA VAL A 138 9.73 1.96 9.23
C VAL A 138 10.36 2.53 10.49
N TYR A 139 9.56 2.94 11.49
CA TYR A 139 10.08 3.41 12.78
C TYR A 139 10.89 2.35 13.53
N ILE A 140 10.48 1.08 13.48
CA ILE A 140 11.19 -0.04 14.11
C ILE A 140 12.50 -0.33 13.36
N VAL A 141 12.46 -0.29 12.03
CA VAL A 141 13.61 -0.62 11.17
C VAL A 141 14.65 0.51 11.14
N ALA A 142 14.25 1.77 11.20
CA ALA A 142 15.18 2.90 11.14
C ALA A 142 15.97 3.08 12.46
N PRO A 143 17.30 3.39 12.41
CA PRO A 143 18.25 3.23 11.30
C PRO A 143 19.02 1.88 11.32
N GLU A 144 19.02 1.19 12.46
CA GLU A 144 19.83 -0.02 12.67
C GLU A 144 18.98 -1.27 12.83
N GLY A 145 17.64 -1.16 12.74
CA GLY A 145 16.72 -2.22 13.10
C GLY A 145 16.87 -3.48 12.24
N LEU A 146 17.29 -3.34 10.98
CA LEU A 146 17.61 -4.49 10.13
C LEU A 146 18.93 -5.15 10.49
N ASN A 147 19.98 -4.36 10.71
CA ASN A 147 21.32 -4.86 11.05
C ASN A 147 21.41 -5.39 12.49
N THR A 148 20.49 -4.95 13.35
CA THR A 148 20.36 -5.43 14.73
C THR A 148 19.68 -6.80 14.74
N ASN A 149 20.29 -7.76 15.44
CA ASN A 149 19.74 -9.10 15.59
C ASN A 149 19.36 -9.41 17.04
N ARG A 150 18.48 -8.57 17.60
CA ARG A 150 17.91 -8.77 18.93
C ARG A 150 16.58 -9.51 18.78
N PHE A 151 16.42 -10.62 19.50
CA PHE A 151 15.20 -11.44 19.44
C PHE A 151 13.92 -10.62 19.69
N LYS A 152 13.90 -9.76 20.72
CA LYS A 152 12.76 -8.88 21.02
C LYS A 152 12.39 -7.97 19.84
N LEU A 153 13.38 -7.43 19.13
CA LEU A 153 13.15 -6.58 17.96
C LEU A 153 12.59 -7.39 16.79
N ASN A 154 13.15 -8.57 16.54
CA ASN A 154 12.67 -9.47 15.49
C ASN A 154 11.24 -9.96 15.78
N LEU A 155 10.89 -10.18 17.06
CA LEU A 155 9.52 -10.52 17.47
C LEU A 155 8.55 -9.37 17.18
N TRP A 156 8.91 -8.13 17.51
CA TRP A 156 8.10 -6.95 17.16
C TRP A 156 7.94 -6.79 15.64
N LEU A 157 9.00 -6.99 14.85
CA LEU A 157 8.91 -6.99 13.40
C LEU A 157 7.98 -8.09 12.88
N SER A 158 8.05 -9.28 13.47
CA SER A 158 7.17 -10.42 13.15
C SER A 158 5.70 -10.07 13.37
N LEU A 159 5.37 -9.48 14.53
CA LEU A 159 4.02 -9.06 14.87
C LEU A 159 3.49 -7.96 13.94
N VAL A 160 4.31 -6.95 13.63
CA VAL A 160 3.93 -5.86 12.71
C VAL A 160 3.73 -6.37 11.28
N CYS A 161 4.59 -7.28 10.80
CA CYS A 161 4.42 -7.92 9.49
C CYS A 161 3.18 -8.82 9.46
N GLY A 162 2.89 -9.54 10.55
CA GLY A 162 1.66 -10.29 10.72
C GLY A 162 0.42 -9.40 10.66
N ALA A 163 0.41 -8.28 11.39
CA ALA A 163 -0.68 -7.31 11.36
C ALA A 163 -0.90 -6.70 9.97
N LEU A 164 0.17 -6.31 9.27
CA LEU A 164 0.08 -5.84 7.88
C LEU A 164 -0.51 -6.91 6.95
N THR A 165 -0.09 -8.16 7.11
CA THR A 165 -0.63 -9.30 6.33
C THR A 165 -2.10 -9.55 6.66
N LEU A 166 -2.52 -9.34 7.90
CA LEU A 166 -3.91 -9.48 8.36
C LEU A 166 -4.80 -8.35 7.83
N ILE A 167 -4.25 -7.15 7.64
CA ILE A 167 -4.95 -6.03 7.01
C ILE A 167 -5.06 -6.26 5.50
N LYS A 168 -3.97 -6.72 4.89
CA LYS A 168 -3.92 -7.03 3.46
C LYS A 168 -2.88 -8.12 3.19
N PRO A 169 -3.26 -9.29 2.66
CA PRO A 169 -2.33 -10.41 2.41
C PRO A 169 -1.14 -10.06 1.53
N PHE A 170 -1.30 -9.03 0.68
CA PHE A 170 -0.22 -8.48 -0.14
C PHE A 170 1.06 -8.23 0.66
N TYR A 171 0.98 -7.74 1.90
CA TYR A 171 2.14 -7.41 2.71
C TYR A 171 2.94 -8.60 3.25
N ALA A 172 2.53 -9.83 2.95
CA ALA A 172 3.28 -11.04 3.31
C ALA A 172 4.72 -11.04 2.77
N PHE A 173 5.04 -10.24 1.74
CA PHE A 173 6.40 -10.15 1.18
C PHE A 173 7.41 -9.44 2.10
N LEU A 174 6.95 -8.52 2.96
CA LEU A 174 7.82 -7.65 3.78
C LEU A 174 8.84 -8.41 4.66
N PRO A 175 8.45 -9.43 5.43
CA PRO A 175 9.40 -10.16 6.25
C PRO A 175 10.40 -10.97 5.43
N PHE A 176 10.01 -11.47 4.24
CA PHE A 176 10.96 -12.12 3.32
C PHE A 176 11.95 -11.11 2.74
N LEU A 177 11.50 -9.90 2.40
CA LEU A 177 12.38 -8.82 1.97
C LEU A 177 13.42 -8.50 3.06
N PHE A 178 12.98 -8.31 4.30
CA PHE A 178 13.87 -8.02 5.42
C PHE A 178 14.84 -9.16 5.72
N PHE A 179 14.37 -10.40 5.64
CA PHE A 179 15.23 -11.58 5.81
C PHE A 179 16.28 -11.64 4.70
N GLY A 180 15.87 -11.42 3.44
CA GLY A 180 16.75 -11.39 2.28
C GLY A 180 17.80 -10.28 2.36
N LEU A 181 17.40 -9.05 2.69
CA LEU A 181 18.34 -7.93 2.89
C LEU A 181 19.33 -8.22 4.02
N TYR A 182 18.88 -8.79 5.13
CA TYR A 182 19.77 -9.19 6.23
C TYR A 182 20.75 -10.29 5.79
N PHE A 183 20.27 -11.30 5.06
CA PHE A 183 21.09 -12.37 4.53
C PHE A 183 22.17 -11.87 3.56
N LEU A 184 21.81 -10.93 2.67
CA LEU A 184 22.77 -10.29 1.75
C LEU A 184 23.88 -9.53 2.48
N ASN A 185 23.59 -8.97 3.66
CA ASN A 185 24.57 -8.31 4.51
C ASN A 185 25.42 -9.30 5.34
N HIS A 186 24.92 -10.53 5.54
CA HIS A 186 25.51 -11.56 6.38
C HIS A 186 25.46 -12.93 5.67
N LEU A 187 26.31 -13.09 4.66
CA LEU A 187 26.37 -14.24 3.74
C LEU A 187 26.71 -15.61 4.37
N LYS A 188 26.83 -15.71 5.70
CA LYS A 188 27.14 -16.96 6.41
C LYS A 188 25.92 -17.45 7.18
N LEU A 189 25.52 -18.70 6.92
CA LEU A 189 24.53 -19.42 7.72
C LEU A 189 25.07 -19.60 9.15
N ASN A 190 24.42 -18.98 10.13
CA ASN A 190 24.80 -19.05 11.54
C ASN A 190 23.57 -18.90 12.44
N LEU A 191 23.74 -19.10 13.75
CA LEU A 191 22.68 -18.90 14.76
C LEU A 191 22.07 -17.49 14.71
N LYS A 192 22.81 -16.48 14.22
CA LYS A 192 22.26 -15.13 14.05
C LYS A 192 21.20 -15.11 12.95
N LEU A 193 21.41 -15.82 11.84
CA LEU A 193 20.40 -15.93 10.79
C LEU A 193 19.14 -16.68 11.28
N LEU A 194 19.32 -17.71 12.11
CA LEU A 194 18.19 -18.43 12.73
C LEU A 194 17.37 -17.50 13.64
N ASN A 195 18.02 -16.66 14.46
CA ASN A 195 17.31 -15.65 15.25
C ASN A 195 16.58 -14.62 14.37
N LYS A 196 17.07 -14.35 13.15
CA LYS A 196 16.42 -13.44 12.20
C LYS A 196 15.19 -14.05 11.55
N SER A 197 15.14 -15.37 11.33
CA SER A 197 13.98 -16.02 10.70
C SER A 197 12.68 -15.89 11.48
N VAL A 198 12.76 -15.56 12.78
CA VAL A 198 11.60 -15.22 13.63
C VAL A 198 10.70 -14.14 13.00
N ILE A 199 11.26 -13.21 12.21
CA ILE A 199 10.47 -12.18 11.52
C ILE A 199 9.46 -12.75 10.52
N LEU A 200 9.70 -13.96 10.01
CA LEU A 200 8.83 -14.63 9.03
C LEU A 200 7.56 -15.19 9.67
N ILE A 201 7.63 -15.58 10.95
CA ILE A 201 6.60 -16.36 11.63
C ILE A 201 5.24 -15.66 11.59
N GLY A 202 5.17 -14.38 11.98
CA GLY A 202 3.92 -13.65 12.08
C GLY A 202 3.15 -13.56 10.76
N ALA A 203 3.83 -13.23 9.66
CA ALA A 203 3.19 -13.17 8.35
C ALA A 203 2.79 -14.54 7.82
N ILE A 204 3.64 -15.57 8.00
CA ILE A 204 3.33 -16.94 7.56
C ILE A 204 2.10 -17.47 8.30
N VAL A 205 2.07 -17.36 9.63
CA VAL A 205 0.94 -17.81 10.45
C VAL A 205 -0.35 -17.10 10.04
N VAL A 206 -0.30 -15.78 9.87
CA VAL A 206 -1.48 -15.01 9.46
C VAL A 206 -1.93 -15.36 8.04
N TYR A 207 -1.00 -15.42 7.09
CA TYR A 207 -1.31 -15.68 5.67
C TYR A 207 -1.95 -17.06 5.50
N PHE A 208 -1.31 -18.11 6.03
CA PHE A 208 -1.84 -19.47 5.91
C PHE A 208 -3.03 -19.72 6.83
N GLY A 209 -3.04 -19.14 8.03
CA GLY A 209 -4.18 -19.21 8.94
C GLY A 209 -5.43 -18.62 8.33
N TRP A 210 -5.35 -17.41 7.75
CA TRP A 210 -6.50 -16.81 7.06
C TRP A 210 -6.86 -17.55 5.77
N SER A 211 -5.88 -18.09 5.04
CA SER A 211 -6.16 -18.94 3.87
C SER A 211 -6.91 -20.22 4.24
N TYR A 212 -6.63 -20.78 5.42
CA TYR A 212 -7.38 -21.91 5.96
C TYR A 212 -8.81 -21.52 6.34
N VAL A 213 -9.01 -20.35 6.96
CA VAL A 213 -10.36 -19.81 7.21
C VAL A 213 -11.15 -19.68 5.90
N ASN A 214 -10.54 -19.13 4.84
CA ASN A 214 -11.18 -19.06 3.54
C ASN A 214 -11.49 -20.45 2.96
N LYS A 215 -10.59 -21.45 3.13
CA LYS A 215 -10.83 -22.83 2.70
C LYS A 215 -12.05 -23.45 3.39
N VAL A 216 -12.19 -23.25 4.69
CA VAL A 216 -13.32 -23.79 5.47
C VAL A 216 -14.65 -23.19 5.03
N ASN A 217 -14.67 -21.89 4.68
CA ASN A 217 -15.93 -21.20 4.35
C ASN A 217 -16.27 -21.19 2.84
N THR A 218 -15.28 -21.34 1.96
CA THR A 218 -15.46 -21.20 0.51
C THR A 218 -14.98 -22.39 -0.30
N GLY A 219 -14.33 -23.39 0.34
CA GLY A 219 -13.70 -24.53 -0.34
C GLY A 219 -12.29 -24.24 -0.90
N HIS A 220 -11.90 -22.97 -1.02
CA HIS A 220 -10.65 -22.56 -1.68
C HIS A 220 -9.58 -22.12 -0.69
N PHE A 221 -8.40 -22.73 -0.75
CA PHE A 221 -7.23 -22.32 0.05
C PHE A 221 -6.52 -21.12 -0.59
N VAL A 222 -7.05 -19.93 -0.35
CA VAL A 222 -6.56 -18.66 -0.91
C VAL A 222 -6.57 -17.58 0.16
N SER A 223 -5.70 -16.57 0.05
CA SER A 223 -5.65 -15.48 1.03
C SER A 223 -6.82 -14.48 0.92
N THR A 224 -7.45 -14.42 -0.27
CA THR A 224 -8.68 -13.69 -0.56
C THR A 224 -9.31 -14.32 -1.80
N THR A 225 -10.64 -14.39 -1.85
CA THR A 225 -11.35 -14.85 -3.05
C THR A 225 -11.28 -13.83 -4.19
N PHE A 226 -10.75 -12.61 -4.00
CA PHE A 226 -10.43 -11.71 -5.11
C PHE A 226 -9.17 -12.07 -5.89
N TYR A 227 -8.37 -13.03 -5.41
CA TYR A 227 -7.04 -13.29 -5.99
C TYR A 227 -7.08 -13.66 -7.47
N GLY A 228 -7.99 -14.54 -7.88
CA GLY A 228 -8.07 -14.98 -9.28
C GLY A 228 -8.59 -13.87 -10.19
N LEU A 229 -9.63 -13.15 -9.78
CA LEU A 229 -10.13 -11.98 -10.48
C LEU A 229 -9.04 -10.91 -10.65
N ASN A 230 -8.33 -10.54 -9.58
CA ASN A 230 -7.24 -9.56 -9.63
C ASN A 230 -6.12 -9.97 -10.60
N THR A 231 -5.80 -11.26 -10.65
CA THR A 231 -4.81 -11.80 -11.58
C THR A 231 -5.32 -11.74 -13.03
N ALA A 232 -6.61 -12.02 -13.25
CA ALA A 232 -7.24 -11.91 -14.57
C ALA A 232 -7.24 -10.47 -15.10
N GLN A 233 -7.25 -9.43 -14.25
CA GLN A 233 -7.12 -8.04 -14.70
C GLN A 233 -5.84 -7.78 -15.51
N ASN A 234 -4.75 -8.51 -15.19
CA ASN A 234 -3.50 -8.44 -15.97
C ASN A 234 -3.58 -9.15 -17.33
N CYS A 235 -4.70 -9.77 -17.67
CA CYS A 235 -4.91 -10.44 -18.95
C CYS A 235 -5.75 -9.61 -19.93
N VAL A 236 -6.29 -8.46 -19.51
CA VAL A 236 -7.27 -7.69 -20.31
C VAL A 236 -6.84 -7.47 -21.76
N ARG A 237 -5.57 -7.17 -22.03
CA ARG A 237 -5.08 -6.84 -23.39
C ARG A 237 -4.88 -8.02 -24.32
N PHE A 238 -4.98 -9.24 -23.82
CA PHE A 238 -4.80 -10.47 -24.58
C PHE A 238 -5.80 -11.53 -24.13
N ALA A 239 -6.95 -11.09 -23.64
CA ALA A 239 -7.92 -11.92 -22.95
C ALA A 239 -8.45 -13.10 -23.79
N GLU A 240 -8.58 -12.88 -25.09
CA GLU A 240 -9.03 -13.83 -26.11
C GLU A 240 -7.97 -14.88 -26.48
N HIS A 241 -6.70 -14.66 -26.17
CA HIS A 241 -5.61 -15.54 -26.58
C HIS A 241 -5.45 -16.71 -25.61
N VAL A 242 -6.45 -17.58 -25.53
CA VAL A 242 -6.48 -18.75 -24.64
C VAL A 242 -6.99 -20.00 -25.36
N PRO A 243 -6.67 -21.20 -24.84
CA PRO A 243 -7.27 -22.44 -25.32
C PRO A 243 -8.81 -22.42 -25.24
N GLU A 244 -9.46 -23.22 -26.07
CA GLU A 244 -10.92 -23.32 -26.17
C GLU A 244 -11.60 -23.64 -24.82
N GLU A 245 -10.95 -24.39 -23.93
CA GLU A 245 -11.43 -24.67 -22.57
C GLU A 245 -11.78 -23.39 -21.77
N PHE A 246 -11.10 -22.27 -22.05
CA PHE A 246 -11.28 -20.99 -21.39
C PHE A 246 -11.92 -19.92 -22.29
N SER A 247 -12.38 -20.25 -23.49
CA SER A 247 -13.03 -19.29 -24.40
C SER A 247 -14.26 -18.63 -23.74
N TRP A 248 -15.01 -19.41 -22.94
CA TRP A 248 -16.15 -18.92 -22.18
C TRP A 248 -15.82 -17.80 -21.17
N ILE A 249 -14.55 -17.61 -20.81
CA ILE A 249 -14.05 -16.43 -20.07
C ILE A 249 -13.42 -15.43 -21.04
N GLY A 250 -12.51 -15.90 -21.89
CA GLY A 250 -11.66 -15.05 -22.73
C GLY A 250 -12.46 -14.21 -23.73
N GLU A 251 -13.46 -14.79 -24.38
CA GLU A 251 -14.28 -14.11 -25.39
C GLU A 251 -15.19 -13.03 -24.77
N PRO A 252 -16.01 -13.31 -23.73
CA PRO A 252 -16.77 -12.25 -23.08
C PRO A 252 -15.85 -11.17 -22.52
N TYR A 253 -14.69 -11.53 -21.95
CA TYR A 253 -13.77 -10.54 -21.41
C TYR A 253 -13.19 -9.62 -22.50
N ALA A 254 -12.79 -10.17 -23.66
CA ALA A 254 -12.35 -9.38 -24.80
C ALA A 254 -13.47 -8.51 -25.39
N HIS A 255 -14.71 -9.02 -25.46
CA HIS A 255 -15.88 -8.24 -25.86
C HIS A 255 -16.09 -7.03 -24.95
N TYR A 256 -16.08 -7.26 -23.63
CA TYR A 256 -16.22 -6.19 -22.64
C TYR A 256 -15.08 -5.19 -22.66
N ARG A 257 -13.87 -5.60 -23.05
CA ARG A 257 -12.74 -4.68 -23.25
C ARG A 257 -13.01 -3.71 -24.37
N GLU A 258 -13.48 -4.19 -25.53
CA GLU A 258 -13.81 -3.30 -26.64
C GLU A 258 -15.00 -2.39 -26.29
N LYS A 259 -16.03 -2.92 -25.63
CA LYS A 259 -17.14 -2.12 -25.07
C LYS A 259 -16.62 -1.02 -24.13
N SER A 260 -15.71 -1.35 -23.21
CA SER A 260 -15.12 -0.38 -22.26
C SER A 260 -14.36 0.73 -22.97
N LYS A 261 -13.64 0.43 -24.07
CA LYS A 261 -12.95 1.46 -24.87
C LYS A 261 -13.94 2.41 -25.55
N VAL A 262 -14.99 1.87 -26.16
CA VAL A 262 -16.02 2.67 -26.86
C VAL A 262 -16.75 3.60 -25.88
N GLU A 263 -17.06 3.11 -24.69
CA GLU A 263 -17.78 3.86 -23.67
C GLU A 263 -16.87 4.73 -22.78
N GLY A 264 -15.55 4.71 -23.00
CA GLY A 264 -14.60 5.47 -22.19
C GLY A 264 -14.49 5.02 -20.73
N ARG A 265 -14.85 3.77 -20.41
CA ARG A 265 -14.70 3.19 -19.07
C ARG A 265 -13.24 2.83 -18.75
N ASP A 266 -12.93 2.63 -17.48
CA ASP A 266 -11.59 2.17 -17.06
C ASP A 266 -11.34 0.74 -17.54
N LEU A 267 -10.39 0.59 -18.48
CA LEU A 267 -9.93 -0.69 -19.01
C LEU A 267 -9.44 -1.66 -17.94
N ALA A 268 -8.90 -1.18 -16.82
CA ALA A 268 -8.44 -2.06 -15.76
C ALA A 268 -9.61 -2.73 -15.01
N MET A 269 -10.79 -2.11 -15.04
CA MET A 269 -11.99 -2.57 -14.36
C MET A 269 -12.91 -3.41 -15.27
N THR A 270 -12.51 -3.65 -16.52
CA THR A 270 -13.32 -4.38 -17.51
C THR A 270 -13.85 -5.73 -17.01
N ILE A 271 -13.05 -6.50 -16.26
CA ILE A 271 -13.51 -7.81 -15.75
C ILE A 271 -14.63 -7.67 -14.71
N TRP A 272 -14.63 -6.57 -13.94
CA TRP A 272 -15.69 -6.24 -13.00
C TRP A 272 -16.97 -5.88 -13.72
N TYR A 273 -16.88 -5.06 -14.78
CA TYR A 273 -18.05 -4.75 -15.62
C TYR A 273 -18.65 -6.01 -16.25
N ALA A 274 -17.80 -6.92 -16.74
CA ALA A 274 -18.25 -8.21 -17.29
C ALA A 274 -18.95 -9.05 -16.21
N TYR A 275 -18.41 -9.10 -15.00
CA TYR A 275 -19.03 -9.81 -13.87
C TYR A 275 -20.38 -9.18 -13.46
N GLU A 276 -20.43 -7.87 -13.25
CA GLU A 276 -21.64 -7.14 -12.82
C GLU A 276 -22.77 -7.20 -13.85
N GLU A 277 -22.42 -7.26 -15.14
CA GLU A 277 -23.37 -7.43 -16.24
C GLU A 277 -23.63 -8.91 -16.60
N ASN A 278 -23.28 -9.84 -15.72
CA ASN A 278 -23.62 -11.28 -15.80
C ASN A 278 -22.99 -12.06 -16.97
N ALA A 279 -21.85 -11.59 -17.51
CA ALA A 279 -21.20 -12.19 -18.67
C ALA A 279 -20.71 -13.64 -18.46
N PHE A 280 -20.56 -14.08 -17.20
CA PHE A 280 -20.03 -15.40 -16.84
C PHE A 280 -21.10 -16.35 -16.25
N ASN A 281 -22.38 -15.99 -16.29
CA ASN A 281 -23.44 -16.74 -15.62
C ASN A 281 -23.78 -18.09 -16.28
N SER A 282 -23.23 -18.39 -17.46
CA SER A 282 -23.48 -19.65 -18.18
C SER A 282 -23.16 -20.90 -17.35
N LYS A 283 -22.22 -20.80 -16.39
CA LYS A 283 -21.83 -21.89 -15.50
C LYS A 283 -22.45 -21.83 -14.10
N ASN A 284 -23.27 -20.81 -13.81
CA ASN A 284 -23.93 -20.60 -12.51
C ASN A 284 -23.01 -20.79 -11.29
N LEU A 285 -21.79 -20.25 -11.37
CA LEU A 285 -20.78 -20.39 -10.33
C LEU A 285 -21.01 -19.38 -9.21
N SER A 286 -20.70 -19.78 -7.97
CA SER A 286 -20.55 -18.83 -6.87
C SER A 286 -19.39 -17.87 -7.15
N PHE A 287 -19.37 -16.69 -6.51
CA PHE A 287 -18.25 -15.76 -6.69
C PHE A 287 -16.87 -16.39 -6.36
N PRO A 288 -16.68 -17.10 -5.22
CA PRO A 288 -15.43 -17.81 -4.96
C PRO A 288 -15.02 -18.78 -6.06
N ASP A 289 -15.96 -19.56 -6.60
CA ASP A 289 -15.70 -20.54 -7.67
C ASP A 289 -15.36 -19.86 -8.99
N LEU A 290 -16.11 -18.80 -9.35
CA LEU A 290 -15.83 -18.00 -10.54
C LEU A 290 -14.45 -17.37 -10.46
N SER A 291 -14.09 -16.80 -9.30
CA SER A 291 -12.75 -16.23 -9.13
C SER A 291 -11.66 -17.29 -9.20
N ALA A 292 -11.89 -18.50 -8.69
CA ALA A 292 -10.96 -19.61 -8.84
C ALA A 292 -10.77 -20.02 -10.32
N GLU A 293 -11.84 -20.04 -11.12
CA GLU A 293 -11.80 -20.23 -12.57
C GLU A 293 -11.05 -19.11 -13.29
N LEU A 294 -11.33 -17.85 -12.95
CA LEU A 294 -10.60 -16.68 -13.46
C LEU A 294 -9.10 -16.77 -13.15
N GLY A 295 -8.73 -17.30 -11.98
CA GLY A 295 -7.34 -17.54 -11.61
C GLY A 295 -6.69 -18.64 -12.45
N ARG A 296 -7.41 -19.72 -12.80
CA ARG A 296 -6.92 -20.76 -13.71
C ARG A 296 -6.76 -20.22 -15.13
N TYR A 297 -7.78 -19.52 -15.63
CA TYR A 297 -7.74 -18.80 -16.88
C TYR A 297 -6.51 -17.87 -16.96
N ALA A 298 -6.30 -17.03 -15.95
CA ALA A 298 -5.21 -16.06 -15.96
C ALA A 298 -3.84 -16.74 -16.03
N LYS A 299 -3.64 -17.86 -15.31
CA LYS A 299 -2.39 -18.64 -15.40
C LYS A 299 -2.14 -19.14 -16.83
N VAL A 300 -3.17 -19.69 -17.48
CA VAL A 300 -3.06 -20.22 -18.86
C VAL A 300 -2.87 -19.09 -19.86
N ALA A 301 -3.60 -17.99 -19.73
CA ALA A 301 -3.47 -16.81 -20.58
C ALA A 301 -2.06 -16.21 -20.49
N ILE A 302 -1.51 -16.06 -19.28
CA ILE A 302 -0.16 -15.54 -19.07
C ILE A 302 0.90 -16.49 -19.65
N ALA A 303 0.78 -17.79 -19.38
CA ALA A 303 1.72 -18.80 -19.86
C ALA A 303 1.74 -18.89 -21.39
N SER A 304 0.58 -18.71 -22.03
CA SER A 304 0.45 -18.74 -23.49
C SER A 304 0.91 -17.42 -24.15
N ASN A 305 0.91 -16.30 -23.40
CA ASN A 305 1.19 -14.97 -23.92
C ASN A 305 2.24 -14.19 -23.08
N PRO A 306 3.44 -14.75 -22.83
CA PRO A 306 4.40 -14.16 -21.89
C PRO A 306 4.85 -12.75 -22.30
N LYS A 307 5.01 -12.48 -23.61
CA LYS A 307 5.38 -11.15 -24.12
C LYS A 307 4.27 -10.12 -23.85
N ALA A 308 3.01 -10.50 -24.05
CA ALA A 308 1.88 -9.61 -23.82
C ALA A 308 1.70 -9.30 -22.34
N TYR A 309 1.89 -10.30 -21.47
CA TYR A 309 1.88 -10.12 -20.03
C TYR A 309 3.00 -9.18 -19.54
N VAL A 310 4.24 -9.39 -19.99
CA VAL A 310 5.36 -8.48 -19.64
C VAL A 310 5.06 -7.04 -20.09
N ASN A 311 4.50 -6.87 -21.29
CA ASN A 311 4.08 -5.55 -21.78
C ASN A 311 2.99 -4.93 -20.89
N GLN A 312 1.98 -5.72 -20.50
CA GLN A 312 0.93 -5.31 -19.57
C GLN A 312 1.51 -4.82 -18.23
N VAL A 313 2.36 -5.65 -17.61
CA VAL A 313 2.97 -5.36 -16.31
C VAL A 313 3.83 -4.11 -16.35
N LEU A 314 4.77 -4.02 -17.30
CA LEU A 314 5.75 -2.94 -17.33
C LEU A 314 5.15 -1.58 -17.71
N PHE A 315 4.29 -1.54 -18.73
CA PHE A 315 3.83 -0.27 -19.30
C PHE A 315 2.50 0.23 -18.75
N TYR A 316 1.72 -0.64 -18.11
CA TYR A 316 0.40 -0.28 -17.57
C TYR A 316 0.35 -0.47 -16.05
N SER A 317 0.49 -1.70 -15.55
CA SER A 317 0.31 -1.99 -14.12
C SER A 317 1.37 -1.30 -13.24
N PHE A 318 2.64 -1.35 -13.65
CA PHE A 318 3.74 -0.70 -12.94
C PHE A 318 3.67 0.83 -13.04
N LYS A 319 3.29 1.35 -14.20
CA LYS A 319 3.11 2.81 -14.40
C LYS A 319 2.03 3.37 -13.49
N ASP A 320 0.92 2.66 -13.32
CA ASP A 320 -0.22 3.11 -12.51
C ASP A 320 0.14 3.28 -11.02
N PHE A 321 1.04 2.45 -10.48
CA PHE A 321 1.54 2.58 -9.10
C PHE A 321 2.14 3.97 -8.81
N TRP A 322 2.78 4.59 -9.81
CA TRP A 322 3.42 5.89 -9.64
C TRP A 322 2.45 7.08 -9.76
N SER A 323 1.16 6.83 -9.97
CA SER A 323 0.14 7.87 -10.05
C SER A 323 -0.48 8.21 -8.67
N SER A 324 -0.95 9.45 -8.50
CA SER A 324 -1.51 9.95 -7.24
C SER A 324 -3.04 9.88 -7.27
N SER A 325 -3.66 9.25 -6.28
CA SER A 325 -5.13 9.16 -6.15
C SER A 325 -5.65 9.89 -4.91
N ILE A 326 -6.86 10.44 -5.03
CA ILE A 326 -7.69 10.90 -3.91
C ILE A 326 -9.10 10.35 -4.15
N TYR A 327 -9.78 9.91 -3.10
CA TYR A 327 -11.06 9.19 -3.16
C TYR A 327 -12.22 10.02 -2.58
N TRP A 328 -12.19 11.35 -2.69
CA TRP A 328 -13.36 12.13 -2.28
C TRP A 328 -14.53 11.97 -3.26
N GLU A 329 -15.72 12.31 -2.81
CA GLU A 329 -16.93 12.42 -3.63
C GLU A 329 -17.41 13.87 -3.60
N ASP A 330 -17.76 14.43 -4.77
CA ASP A 330 -18.14 15.85 -4.87
C ASP A 330 -19.43 16.18 -4.09
N SER A 331 -20.31 15.20 -3.90
CA SER A 331 -21.55 15.34 -3.12
C SER A 331 -21.34 15.48 -1.61
N LYS A 332 -20.12 15.21 -1.11
CA LYS A 332 -19.83 15.13 0.33
C LYS A 332 -19.26 16.42 0.92
N PHE A 333 -18.94 17.41 0.09
CA PHE A 333 -18.50 18.73 0.55
C PHE A 333 -19.66 19.50 1.20
N THR A 334 -19.36 20.33 2.21
CA THR A 334 -20.37 21.14 2.91
C THR A 334 -20.97 22.23 2.02
N SER A 335 -20.16 22.76 1.11
CA SER A 335 -20.50 23.89 0.24
C SER A 335 -19.58 23.94 -0.98
N THR A 336 -20.03 24.58 -2.06
CA THR A 336 -19.22 24.85 -3.26
C THR A 336 -17.94 25.64 -2.94
N THR A 337 -17.99 26.54 -1.97
CA THR A 337 -16.81 27.29 -1.48
C THR A 337 -15.80 26.35 -0.83
N SER A 338 -16.25 25.45 0.06
CA SER A 338 -15.36 24.49 0.71
C SER A 338 -14.71 23.52 -0.29
N GLU A 339 -15.50 23.05 -1.25
CA GLU A 339 -15.04 22.21 -2.35
C GLU A 339 -13.95 22.92 -3.15
N TYR A 340 -14.20 24.17 -3.56
CA TYR A 340 -13.24 24.96 -4.31
C TYR A 340 -11.91 25.13 -3.55
N ILE A 341 -11.97 25.50 -2.27
CA ILE A 341 -10.79 25.73 -1.43
C ILE A 341 -10.00 24.42 -1.26
N LEU A 342 -10.66 23.33 -0.88
CA LEU A 342 -10.00 22.05 -0.65
C LEU A 342 -9.42 21.47 -1.96
N LYS A 343 -10.14 21.59 -3.09
CA LYS A 343 -9.62 21.21 -4.41
C LYS A 343 -8.38 21.99 -4.81
N ARG A 344 -8.32 23.29 -4.51
CA ARG A 344 -7.13 24.12 -4.76
C ARG A 344 -5.95 23.74 -3.87
N ILE A 345 -6.18 23.52 -2.58
CA ILE A 345 -5.14 23.05 -1.65
C ILE A 345 -4.59 21.71 -2.14
N TRP A 346 -5.47 20.77 -2.48
CA TRP A 346 -5.07 19.47 -2.99
C TRP A 346 -4.30 19.57 -4.29
N TYR A 347 -4.71 20.44 -5.22
CA TYR A 347 -3.97 20.64 -6.47
C TYR A 347 -2.50 20.96 -6.20
N VAL A 348 -2.22 21.86 -5.26
CA VAL A 348 -0.85 22.23 -4.86
C VAL A 348 -0.15 21.05 -4.19
N GLN A 349 -0.77 20.43 -3.18
CA GLN A 349 -0.21 19.27 -2.47
C GLN A 349 0.13 18.11 -3.42
N ARG A 350 -0.73 17.86 -4.41
CA ARG A 350 -0.53 16.84 -5.44
C ARG A 350 0.71 17.11 -6.28
N GLN A 351 1.02 18.37 -6.61
CA GLN A 351 2.27 18.69 -7.32
C GLN A 351 3.50 18.40 -6.46
N PHE A 352 3.44 18.68 -5.16
CA PHE A 352 4.53 18.29 -4.23
C PHE A 352 4.71 16.79 -4.18
N ILE A 353 3.63 16.00 -4.06
CA ILE A 353 3.71 14.53 -4.07
C ILE A 353 4.33 14.03 -5.38
N LYS A 354 3.89 14.55 -6.54
CA LYS A 354 4.47 14.22 -7.85
C LYS A 354 5.95 14.56 -7.93
N LEU A 355 6.36 15.72 -7.43
CA LEU A 355 7.76 16.13 -7.39
C LEU A 355 8.61 15.16 -6.55
N PHE A 356 8.17 14.79 -5.35
CA PHE A 356 8.91 13.85 -4.50
C PHE A 356 8.99 12.45 -5.12
N ARG A 357 7.93 11.98 -5.79
CA ARG A 357 7.95 10.74 -6.56
C ARG A 357 8.96 10.79 -7.71
N LEU A 358 8.96 11.89 -8.47
CA LEU A 358 9.94 12.09 -9.54
C LEU A 358 11.37 12.10 -9.00
N LEU A 359 11.63 12.84 -7.91
CA LEU A 359 12.94 12.87 -7.26
C LEU A 359 13.35 11.49 -6.74
N PHE A 360 12.43 10.72 -6.17
CA PHE A 360 12.68 9.34 -5.75
C PHE A 360 13.14 8.46 -6.92
N LEU A 361 12.44 8.53 -8.05
CA LEU A 361 12.83 7.80 -9.26
C LEU A 361 14.19 8.25 -9.80
N LEU A 362 14.44 9.57 -9.87
CA LEU A 362 15.72 10.14 -10.33
C LEU A 362 16.91 9.79 -9.42
N LEU A 363 16.69 9.65 -8.12
CA LEU A 363 17.71 9.26 -7.15
C LEU A 363 17.93 7.74 -7.10
N THR A 364 17.06 6.93 -7.72
CA THR A 364 17.17 5.47 -7.72
C THR A 364 18.50 4.98 -8.31
N PRO A 365 18.94 5.41 -9.51
CA PRO A 365 20.22 4.94 -10.08
C PRO A 365 21.40 5.25 -9.17
N PHE A 366 21.37 6.39 -8.48
CA PHE A 366 22.40 6.79 -7.54
C PHE A 366 22.44 5.88 -6.30
N VAL A 367 21.28 5.60 -5.70
CA VAL A 367 21.17 4.69 -4.54
C VAL A 367 21.63 3.28 -4.93
N VAL A 368 21.19 2.77 -6.08
CA VAL A 368 21.61 1.45 -6.60
C VAL A 368 23.12 1.40 -6.84
N TYR A 369 23.69 2.41 -7.51
CA TYR A 369 25.14 2.50 -7.70
C TYR A 369 25.89 2.52 -6.36
N SER A 370 25.39 3.27 -5.37
CA SER A 370 26.01 3.34 -4.05
C SER A 370 26.05 1.98 -3.34
N PHE A 371 25.01 1.16 -3.52
CA PHE A 371 24.96 -0.20 -2.99
C PHE A 371 25.97 -1.12 -3.64
N PHE A 372 26.05 -1.16 -4.97
CA PHE A 372 27.03 -2.00 -5.66
C PHE A 372 28.48 -1.59 -5.34
N LYS A 373 28.73 -0.29 -5.17
CA LYS A 373 30.04 0.24 -4.78
C LYS A 373 30.42 -0.11 -3.34
N LYS A 374 29.50 0.07 -2.38
CA LYS A 374 29.80 -0.11 -0.94
C LYS A 374 29.55 -1.54 -0.44
N ARG A 375 28.73 -2.32 -1.16
CA ARG A 375 28.22 -3.66 -0.79
C ARG A 375 27.68 -3.73 0.65
N ARG A 376 26.94 -2.69 1.05
CA ARG A 376 26.33 -2.57 2.38
C ARG A 376 24.88 -2.17 2.26
N ILE A 377 24.04 -2.79 3.10
CA ILE A 377 22.63 -2.44 3.22
C ILE A 377 22.50 -1.23 4.15
N THR A 378 22.22 -0.06 3.56
CA THR A 378 21.92 1.19 4.27
C THR A 378 20.42 1.41 4.38
N ASP A 379 19.99 2.35 5.22
CA ASP A 379 18.57 2.73 5.35
C ASP A 379 17.95 3.14 4.01
N SER A 380 18.68 3.89 3.18
CA SER A 380 18.25 4.24 1.82
C SER A 380 17.94 2.99 1.01
N ILE A 381 18.79 1.97 1.06
CA ILE A 381 18.56 0.72 0.33
C ILE A 381 17.33 -0.01 0.85
N VAL A 382 17.13 -0.03 2.17
CA VAL A 382 15.95 -0.63 2.78
C VAL A 382 14.69 0.07 2.33
N PHE A 383 14.62 1.40 2.44
CA PHE A 383 13.42 2.16 2.07
C PHE A 383 13.09 2.03 0.59
N TYR A 384 14.10 2.14 -0.29
CA TYR A 384 13.92 1.93 -1.71
C TYR A 384 13.46 0.50 -2.02
N SER A 385 14.03 -0.50 -1.34
CA SER A 385 13.65 -1.90 -1.55
C SER A 385 12.20 -2.17 -1.15
N ILE A 386 11.72 -1.59 -0.05
CA ILE A 386 10.31 -1.71 0.37
C ILE A 386 9.38 -1.17 -0.74
N ILE A 387 9.68 0.03 -1.25
CA ILE A 387 8.85 0.72 -2.26
C ILE A 387 8.89 -0.04 -3.59
N TYR A 388 10.07 -0.42 -4.07
CA TYR A 388 10.20 -1.15 -5.34
C TYR A 388 9.65 -2.56 -5.28
N ALA A 389 9.85 -3.29 -4.17
CA ALA A 389 9.25 -4.61 -3.99
C ALA A 389 7.72 -4.50 -4.04
N ALA A 390 7.13 -3.51 -3.35
CA ALA A 390 5.69 -3.27 -3.42
C ALA A 390 5.24 -2.93 -4.85
N ALA A 391 5.92 -2.00 -5.52
CA ALA A 391 5.56 -1.59 -6.89
C ALA A 391 5.62 -2.75 -7.89
N ILE A 392 6.67 -3.57 -7.83
CA ILE A 392 6.87 -4.71 -8.74
C ILE A 392 5.85 -5.81 -8.44
N LEU A 393 5.73 -6.24 -7.18
CA LEU A 393 4.82 -7.32 -6.80
C LEU A 393 3.36 -6.95 -7.06
N GLN A 394 2.99 -5.69 -6.80
CA GLN A 394 1.64 -5.19 -7.09
C GLN A 394 1.37 -5.24 -8.60
N ALA A 395 2.31 -4.77 -9.43
CA ALA A 395 2.16 -4.76 -10.88
C ALA A 395 2.05 -6.18 -11.48
N LEU A 396 2.76 -7.16 -10.91
CA LEU A 396 2.70 -8.56 -11.32
C LEU A 396 1.34 -9.20 -11.04
N VAL A 397 0.69 -8.84 -9.93
CA VAL A 397 -0.51 -9.52 -9.45
C VAL A 397 -1.80 -8.80 -9.84
N THR A 398 -1.79 -7.47 -10.01
CA THR A 398 -3.01 -6.69 -10.25
C THR A 398 -2.80 -5.54 -11.22
N TYR A 399 -3.83 -5.30 -12.05
CA TYR A 399 -3.96 -4.10 -12.87
C TYR A 399 -5.22 -3.33 -12.46
N GLY A 400 -5.10 -2.03 -12.20
CA GLY A 400 -6.20 -1.15 -11.80
C GLY A 400 -6.11 -0.73 -10.35
N ASN A 401 -6.39 0.56 -10.09
CA ASN A 401 -6.28 1.18 -8.77
C ASN A 401 -4.90 1.05 -8.10
N ASN A 402 -3.81 0.74 -8.83
CA ASN A 402 -2.48 0.57 -8.24
C ASN A 402 -1.95 1.87 -7.61
N ALA A 403 -2.43 3.03 -8.08
CA ALA A 403 -2.25 4.33 -7.46
C ALA A 403 -2.55 4.31 -5.94
N ARG A 404 -3.67 3.67 -5.56
CA ARG A 404 -4.10 3.54 -4.17
C ARG A 404 -3.15 2.69 -3.34
N PHE A 405 -2.60 1.63 -3.93
CA PHE A 405 -1.62 0.77 -3.28
C PHE A 405 -0.28 1.48 -3.02
N SER A 406 0.00 2.59 -3.72
CA SER A 406 1.18 3.41 -3.48
C SER A 406 1.04 4.33 -2.25
N PHE A 407 -0.19 4.63 -1.81
CA PHE A 407 -0.46 5.60 -0.74
C PHE A 407 0.30 5.29 0.57
N PRO A 408 0.30 4.05 1.10
CA PRO A 408 1.05 3.71 2.31
C PRO A 408 2.57 3.90 2.21
N PHE A 409 3.09 4.14 1.00
CA PHE A 409 4.52 4.32 0.74
C PHE A 409 4.90 5.77 0.40
N GLU A 410 3.92 6.68 0.23
CA GLU A 410 4.19 8.09 -0.11
C GLU A 410 5.08 8.79 0.92
N PHE A 411 4.80 8.61 2.21
CA PHE A 411 5.62 9.18 3.27
C PHE A 411 7.06 8.63 3.21
N LEU A 412 7.20 7.34 2.87
CA LEU A 412 8.49 6.66 2.79
C LEU A 412 9.28 7.13 1.57
N MET A 413 8.63 7.40 0.43
CA MET A 413 9.25 8.05 -0.72
C MET A 413 9.82 9.42 -0.35
N LEU A 414 9.04 10.24 0.37
CA LEU A 414 9.48 11.55 0.84
C LEU A 414 10.68 11.41 1.80
N PHE A 415 10.60 10.51 2.78
CA PHE A 415 11.69 10.26 3.73
C PHE A 415 12.95 9.79 3.03
N SER A 416 12.81 8.90 2.05
CA SER A 416 13.91 8.38 1.24
C SER A 416 14.65 9.50 0.50
N VAL A 417 13.91 10.41 -0.16
CA VAL A 417 14.49 11.57 -0.85
C VAL A 417 15.20 12.48 0.15
N LEU A 418 14.53 12.87 1.24
CA LEU A 418 15.14 13.75 2.24
C LEU A 418 16.38 13.13 2.89
N TYR A 419 16.37 11.83 3.14
CA TYR A 419 17.48 11.12 3.76
C TYR A 419 18.69 11.03 2.83
N VAL A 420 18.49 10.65 1.57
CA VAL A 420 19.55 10.66 0.54
C VAL A 420 20.12 12.06 0.38
N LEU A 421 19.26 13.09 0.25
CA LEU A 421 19.71 14.47 0.15
C LEU A 421 20.50 14.90 1.39
N LYS A 422 20.11 14.46 2.59
CA LYS A 422 20.85 14.77 3.83
C LYS A 422 22.20 14.07 3.89
N GLU A 423 22.26 12.76 3.59
CA GLU A 423 23.52 12.00 3.57
C GLU A 423 24.52 12.58 2.57
N HIS A 424 24.03 13.16 1.48
CA HIS A 424 24.85 13.70 0.40
C HIS A 424 24.99 15.23 0.37
N ASN A 425 24.16 15.98 1.10
CA ASN A 425 24.33 17.41 1.39
C ASN A 425 25.43 17.70 2.42
N SER A 426 26.35 16.76 2.65
CA SER A 426 27.76 17.15 2.62
C SER A 426 28.09 17.73 1.23
N LEU A 427 27.57 18.92 0.92
CA LEU A 427 27.81 19.74 -0.26
C LEU A 427 29.33 19.99 -0.51
N SER A 428 30.19 19.55 0.40
CA SER A 428 31.64 19.44 0.23
C SER A 428 32.06 18.39 -0.80
N TYR A 429 31.30 17.32 -1.07
CA TYR A 429 31.72 16.25 -1.99
C TYR A 429 31.56 16.63 -3.47
N VAL A 430 30.50 17.36 -3.81
CA VAL A 430 30.33 17.91 -5.18
C VAL A 430 31.22 19.14 -5.38
N LYS A 431 31.35 20.02 -4.38
CA LYS A 431 32.31 21.15 -4.42
C LYS A 431 33.77 20.69 -4.52
N SER A 432 34.17 19.60 -3.85
CA SER A 432 35.56 19.10 -3.95
C SER A 432 35.87 18.48 -5.32
N LYS A 433 34.88 17.87 -5.96
CA LYS A 433 35.03 17.30 -7.30
C LYS A 433 35.05 18.38 -8.39
N PHE A 434 34.24 19.44 -8.24
CA PHE A 434 34.32 20.60 -9.13
C PHE A 434 35.60 21.43 -8.93
N LYS A 435 36.09 21.59 -7.69
CA LYS A 435 37.41 22.22 -7.45
C LYS A 435 38.56 21.44 -8.09
N ARG A 436 38.50 20.10 -8.11
CA ARG A 436 39.52 19.26 -8.78
C ARG A 436 39.45 19.33 -10.31
N LEU A 437 38.34 19.76 -10.88
CA LEU A 437 38.17 19.98 -12.33
C LEU A 437 38.52 21.40 -12.77
N GLN A 438 38.72 22.33 -11.84
CA GLN A 438 39.23 23.69 -12.10
C GLN A 438 40.75 23.82 -11.87
N VAL A 439 41.43 22.74 -11.45
CA VAL A 439 42.89 22.70 -11.21
C VAL A 439 43.60 21.74 -12.19
N LYS A 440 42.93 21.40 -13.28
CA LYS A 440 43.54 20.85 -14.50
C LYS A 440 43.14 21.74 -15.65
#